data_AF-A0A399RML6-F1
#
_entry.id   AF-A0A399RML6-F1
#
_cell.length_a   1.000
_cell.length_b   1.000
_cell.length_c   1.000
_cell.angle_alpha   90.00
_cell.angle_beta   90.00
_cell.angle_gamma   90.00
#
_symmetry.space_group_name_H-M   'P 1'
#
loop_
_entity.id
_entity.type
_entity.pdbx_description
1 polymer ?
#
loop_
_entity_poly.entity_id
_entity_poly.type
_entity_poly.pdbx_seq_one_letter_code
_entity_poly.pdbx_strand_id
1 'polypeptide(L)'
;MARSNNDSVIHTDKRSNYGIGLFGIMSMLGRRIITKITCFFGAGALFLAAACEAVPAQPVSSAPSDAGMIDTVPQDRVPRIAIATAYAPEFAALIPELEAPSEYIINGVSYWAGRMQERDVVLFETGVSLVNATMNTERLLENFNITDIVVSGVAGGLDPDLTIGDVTVPARWAQYNESVYMRETDDGGFKPHAGVEPELPVFDFIGTRGVRIASSDDPSPQPQIWFEATPRLLSIAEKAAETANLRRCDDEGLCLPEQPEVVVGGSGVTGSIFMDNARFRDYLYAVFEAQVVEMETAAVAMVAHAHDVPFIAFRSLSDLAGGGEANENEITAFQHLAALNSAAVVLSFLDAYGDAGAAQPRAAYCEINFSVASTYAGKALGDEFVERVRAAFRDDEAHAAFLHSQLPRAERIASLAASQQGSEISPTLLEVWGGYKGKTSPSLAMRLPGDATDDRALAQAVGAALGYTFMQESVLVQCSGDEAGATTHPALNLVETGSSNILSETTVRSVFGMLLGQAEGNFDLGFTYYPDEDRFSTVGLTDGGSFERGAMTKLHDDLETVSGLSTALSLSEQDVWVSFSGNDWSCDADGAGYLKSPVVAALKPELDKIRASFAGELESFVEAQLD
;
A
#
# COMPACT_ATOMS: atom_id res chain seq x y z
N MET A 1 12.86 -25.55 67.75
CA MET A 1 12.06 -26.05 68.89
C MET A 1 10.64 -26.24 68.41
N ALA A 2 10.09 -27.43 68.58
CA ALA A 2 8.74 -27.83 68.16
C ALA A 2 7.78 -27.94 69.38
N ARG A 3 6.47 -28.10 69.08
CA ARG A 3 5.30 -28.43 69.94
C ARG A 3 4.49 -27.22 70.42
N SER A 4 3.16 -27.23 70.57
CA SER A 4 2.07 -28.21 70.28
C SER A 4 0.71 -27.59 70.66
N ASN A 5 -0.36 -27.98 69.93
CA ASN A 5 -1.74 -28.31 70.32
C ASN A 5 -2.62 -27.48 71.31
N ASN A 6 -3.84 -27.18 70.80
CA ASN A 6 -5.22 -27.34 71.32
C ASN A 6 -5.68 -26.81 72.69
N ASP A 7 -6.83 -26.10 72.69
CA ASP A 7 -8.15 -26.52 73.24
C ASP A 7 -9.19 -25.38 73.07
N SER A 8 -10.30 -25.56 72.32
CA SER A 8 -11.68 -25.96 72.71
C SER A 8 -12.55 -24.82 73.32
N VAL A 9 -13.66 -24.33 72.73
CA VAL A 9 -15.07 -24.79 72.60
C VAL A 9 -16.02 -23.79 73.30
N ILE A 10 -17.14 -23.38 72.66
CA ILE A 10 -18.54 -23.38 73.18
C ILE A 10 -19.54 -23.01 72.05
N HIS A 11 -20.60 -23.82 71.98
CA HIS A 11 -21.87 -23.82 71.19
C HIS A 11 -22.65 -22.47 71.16
N THR A 12 -23.51 -22.15 70.18
CA THR A 12 -24.79 -22.84 69.87
C THR A 12 -25.28 -22.69 68.41
N ASP A 13 -26.15 -23.64 68.07
CA ASP A 13 -26.58 -24.18 66.78
C ASP A 13 -28.08 -23.86 66.49
N LYS A 14 -28.52 -24.20 65.26
CA LYS A 14 -29.89 -24.53 64.77
C LYS A 14 -30.64 -23.45 63.99
N ARG A 15 -31.27 -23.71 62.82
CA ARG A 15 -31.63 -24.95 62.07
C ARG A 15 -32.10 -24.53 60.65
N SER A 16 -31.65 -25.16 59.55
CA SER A 16 -32.27 -26.30 58.81
C SER A 16 -33.46 -25.90 57.90
N ASN A 17 -33.75 -26.45 56.71
CA ASN A 17 -33.13 -27.46 55.84
C ASN A 17 -34.09 -27.70 54.64
N TYR A 18 -33.56 -28.24 53.52
CA TYR A 18 -34.22 -28.95 52.39
C TYR A 18 -35.23 -28.18 51.50
N GLY A 19 -35.27 -28.31 50.17
CA GLY A 19 -34.54 -29.14 49.22
C GLY A 19 -35.39 -29.45 47.97
N ILE A 20 -34.73 -29.51 46.80
CA ILE A 20 -35.02 -30.33 45.60
C ILE A 20 -36.09 -29.84 44.60
N GLY A 21 -35.72 -29.76 43.29
CA GLY A 21 -36.59 -30.20 42.19
C GLY A 21 -36.56 -29.48 40.83
N LEU A 22 -35.57 -29.80 39.99
CA LEU A 22 -35.58 -30.04 38.52
C LEU A 22 -36.69 -29.51 37.54
N PHE A 23 -36.20 -29.07 36.35
CA PHE A 23 -36.76 -29.09 34.97
C PHE A 23 -37.96 -28.20 34.58
N GLY A 24 -37.83 -27.50 33.43
CA GLY A 24 -39.00 -27.06 32.66
C GLY A 24 -38.78 -25.96 31.60
N ILE A 25 -38.68 -26.39 30.34
CA ILE A 25 -38.54 -25.67 29.07
C ILE A 25 -39.59 -24.56 28.78
N MET A 26 -39.15 -23.56 27.99
CA MET A 26 -39.84 -22.57 27.14
C MET A 26 -41.38 -22.60 26.98
N SER A 27 -42.03 -21.42 26.98
CA SER A 27 -42.96 -21.03 25.90
C SER A 27 -43.21 -19.51 25.80
N MET A 28 -43.02 -19.01 24.58
CA MET A 28 -43.78 -18.02 23.80
C MET A 28 -44.37 -16.73 24.41
N LEU A 29 -43.94 -15.62 23.79
CA LEU A 29 -44.72 -14.50 23.22
C LEU A 29 -45.90 -13.91 24.02
N GLY A 30 -45.79 -12.60 24.29
CA GLY A 30 -46.92 -11.71 24.00
C GLY A 30 -47.06 -10.45 24.87
N ARG A 31 -46.81 -9.31 24.22
CA ARG A 31 -47.39 -7.96 24.46
C ARG A 31 -46.72 -7.03 25.49
N ARG A 32 -46.00 -6.05 24.91
CA ARG A 32 -46.12 -4.58 25.07
C ARG A 32 -46.77 -4.08 26.38
N ILE A 33 -46.05 -3.21 27.10
CA ILE A 33 -46.49 -1.86 27.48
C ILE A 33 -45.23 -1.03 27.86
N ILE A 34 -45.06 0.08 27.14
CA ILE A 34 -44.13 1.19 27.41
C ILE A 34 -44.88 2.24 28.24
N THR A 35 -44.12 3.08 28.98
CA THR A 35 -44.46 4.38 29.62
C THR A 35 -44.43 4.24 31.16
N LYS A 36 -43.67 4.97 31.99
CA LYS A 36 -42.81 6.18 31.89
C LYS A 36 -42.00 6.24 33.20
N ILE A 37 -40.73 6.65 33.16
CA ILE A 37 -40.14 7.47 34.23
C ILE A 37 -39.25 8.52 33.55
N THR A 38 -39.52 9.79 33.81
CA THR A 38 -38.51 10.84 33.64
C THR A 38 -38.73 11.93 34.68
N CYS A 39 -37.59 12.46 35.10
CA CYS A 39 -37.30 13.20 36.30
C CYS A 39 -38.02 14.54 36.47
N PHE A 40 -38.06 14.92 37.75
CA PHE A 40 -38.31 16.25 38.28
C PHE A 40 -37.26 17.27 37.83
N PHE A 41 -37.72 18.45 37.41
CA PHE A 41 -37.27 19.82 37.74
C PHE A 41 -38.22 20.74 36.93
N GLY A 42 -38.89 21.78 37.40
CA GLY A 42 -38.86 22.53 38.64
C GLY A 42 -39.18 23.98 38.27
N ALA A 43 -40.45 24.40 38.43
CA ALA A 43 -40.99 25.78 38.41
C ALA A 43 -40.91 26.58 37.08
N GLY A 44 -41.91 27.37 36.66
CA GLY A 44 -43.19 27.74 37.24
C GLY A 44 -44.08 28.33 36.13
N ALA A 45 -45.37 28.00 36.20
CA ALA A 45 -46.39 28.38 35.24
C ALA A 45 -47.21 29.58 35.73
N LEU A 46 -47.73 30.38 34.79
CA LEU A 46 -49.07 30.95 34.89
C LEU A 46 -49.65 31.15 33.49
N PHE A 47 -50.51 30.21 33.08
CA PHE A 47 -51.39 30.29 31.91
C PHE A 47 -52.83 30.42 32.41
N LEU A 48 -53.60 31.34 31.82
CA LEU A 48 -55.07 31.34 31.87
C LEU A 48 -55.60 30.70 30.59
N ALA A 49 -56.57 29.81 30.76
CA ALA A 49 -57.27 29.07 29.71
C ALA A 49 -58.32 29.93 28.99
N ALA A 50 -58.49 29.71 27.68
CA ALA A 50 -59.76 29.90 26.99
C ALA A 50 -59.86 28.95 25.77
N ALA A 51 -61.08 28.50 25.51
CA ALA A 51 -61.45 27.28 24.82
C ALA A 51 -61.30 27.28 23.28
N CYS A 52 -61.10 26.08 22.74
CA CYS A 52 -61.17 25.72 21.32
C CYS A 52 -62.58 25.94 20.73
N GLU A 53 -62.64 26.64 19.61
CA GLU A 53 -63.62 26.40 18.55
C GLU A 53 -62.91 25.81 17.32
N ALA A 54 -63.55 24.82 16.69
CA ALA A 54 -63.03 24.07 15.56
C ALA A 54 -63.15 24.87 14.25
N VAL A 55 -62.05 24.97 13.51
CA VAL A 55 -62.00 25.48 12.13
C VAL A 55 -61.88 24.28 11.17
N PRO A 56 -62.66 24.22 10.07
CA PRO A 56 -62.66 23.06 9.19
C PRO A 56 -61.42 23.02 8.29
N ALA A 57 -60.90 21.81 8.10
CA ALA A 57 -59.70 21.53 7.31
C ALA A 57 -59.90 21.92 5.83
N GLN A 58 -58.99 22.74 5.32
CA GLN A 58 -58.73 22.88 3.89
C GLN A 58 -57.84 21.71 3.42
N PRO A 59 -58.02 21.19 2.19
CA PRO A 59 -57.24 20.07 1.71
C PRO A 59 -55.81 20.52 1.45
N VAL A 60 -54.88 20.00 2.24
CA VAL A 60 -53.44 20.13 1.97
C VAL A 60 -53.17 19.34 0.69
N SER A 61 -52.77 20.08 -0.34
CA SER A 61 -52.20 19.57 -1.58
C SER A 61 -51.21 18.44 -1.25
N SER A 62 -51.44 17.28 -1.87
CA SER A 62 -50.59 16.10 -1.78
C SER A 62 -49.12 16.48 -1.85
N ALA A 63 -48.39 16.18 -0.77
CA ALA A 63 -46.94 16.11 -0.79
C ALA A 63 -46.52 15.14 -1.92
N PRO A 64 -45.44 15.42 -2.66
CA PRO A 64 -44.83 14.41 -3.50
C PRO A 64 -44.30 13.32 -2.55
N SER A 65 -45.01 12.20 -2.49
CA SER A 65 -44.49 10.93 -2.01
C SER A 65 -43.54 10.41 -3.08
N ASP A 66 -42.26 10.77 -2.96
CA ASP A 66 -41.08 10.01 -3.39
C ASP A 66 -39.86 10.92 -3.27
N ALA A 67 -39.41 11.15 -2.04
CA ALA A 67 -37.99 11.39 -1.80
C ALA A 67 -37.38 10.00 -1.62
N GLY A 68 -37.02 9.37 -2.74
CA GLY A 68 -36.19 8.17 -2.69
C GLY A 68 -34.94 8.48 -1.87
N MET A 69 -34.59 7.60 -0.93
CA MET A 69 -33.21 7.47 -0.50
C MET A 69 -32.39 7.24 -1.76
N ILE A 70 -31.69 8.26 -2.21
CA ILE A 70 -30.69 8.12 -3.27
C ILE A 70 -29.46 7.52 -2.57
N ASP A 71 -29.48 6.19 -2.43
CA ASP A 71 -28.35 5.37 -2.01
C ASP A 71 -27.42 5.12 -3.19
N THR A 72 -27.08 6.20 -3.91
CA THR A 72 -26.10 6.16 -4.99
C THR A 72 -25.24 7.39 -4.82
N VAL A 73 -24.18 7.26 -4.02
CA VAL A 73 -23.01 8.12 -4.17
C VAL A 73 -22.49 7.82 -5.58
N PRO A 74 -22.50 8.80 -6.51
CA PRO A 74 -21.71 8.63 -7.73
C PRO A 74 -20.28 8.40 -7.24
N GLN A 75 -19.69 7.22 -7.51
CA GLN A 75 -18.32 6.91 -7.11
C GLN A 75 -17.44 8.13 -7.38
N ASP A 76 -16.91 8.75 -6.33
CA ASP A 76 -16.05 9.92 -6.48
C ASP A 76 -14.74 9.41 -7.06
N ARG A 77 -14.54 9.62 -8.36
CA ARG A 77 -13.37 9.13 -9.10
C ARG A 77 -12.19 10.09 -9.05
N VAL A 78 -12.33 11.25 -8.43
CA VAL A 78 -11.22 12.18 -8.26
C VAL A 78 -10.20 11.54 -7.32
N PRO A 79 -8.92 11.40 -7.72
CA PRO A 79 -7.88 10.92 -6.83
C PRO A 79 -7.72 11.85 -5.62
N ARG A 80 -7.78 11.31 -4.40
CA ARG A 80 -7.74 12.08 -3.15
C ARG A 80 -6.80 11.50 -2.11
N ILE A 81 -6.22 12.39 -1.31
CA ILE A 81 -5.62 12.01 -0.03
C ILE A 81 -6.74 11.91 1.00
N ALA A 82 -6.89 10.76 1.64
CA ALA A 82 -7.79 10.58 2.76
C ALA A 82 -7.15 11.15 4.03
N ILE A 83 -7.90 11.95 4.78
CA ILE A 83 -7.50 12.42 6.10
C ILE A 83 -8.48 11.84 7.12
N ALA A 84 -7.99 10.89 7.91
CA ALA A 84 -8.74 10.18 8.93
C ALA A 84 -8.51 10.83 10.30
N THR A 85 -9.58 11.14 11.00
CA THR A 85 -9.59 11.60 12.41
C THR A 85 -10.52 10.70 13.22
N ALA A 86 -10.33 10.51 14.51
CA ALA A 86 -11.15 9.58 15.29
C ALA A 86 -12.42 10.22 15.87
N TYR A 87 -12.34 11.48 16.31
CA TYR A 87 -13.44 12.14 17.02
C TYR A 87 -13.39 13.67 16.93
N ALA A 88 -14.44 14.30 17.46
CA ALA A 88 -14.76 15.70 17.21
C ALA A 88 -13.63 16.74 17.41
N PRO A 89 -12.78 16.71 18.46
CA PRO A 89 -11.70 17.67 18.62
C PRO A 89 -10.64 17.60 17.52
N GLU A 90 -10.32 16.39 17.04
CA GLU A 90 -9.36 16.17 15.96
C GLU A 90 -9.95 16.64 14.62
N PHE A 91 -11.21 16.29 14.37
CA PHE A 91 -11.93 16.76 13.20
C PHE A 91 -12.04 18.30 13.20
N ALA A 92 -12.38 18.90 14.34
CA ALA A 92 -12.50 20.34 14.51
C ALA A 92 -11.20 21.11 14.27
N ALA A 93 -10.04 20.46 14.46
CA ALA A 93 -8.74 21.05 14.18
C ALA A 93 -8.42 21.13 12.67
N LEU A 94 -9.08 20.33 11.83
CA LEU A 94 -8.81 20.23 10.39
C LEU A 94 -9.93 20.77 9.50
N ILE A 95 -11.20 20.61 9.88
CA ILE A 95 -12.33 21.07 9.05
C ILE A 95 -12.29 22.57 8.66
N PRO A 96 -11.78 23.52 9.48
CA PRO A 96 -11.68 24.92 9.08
C PRO A 96 -10.71 25.16 7.91
N GLU A 97 -9.76 24.26 7.70
CA GLU A 97 -8.75 24.32 6.65
C GLU A 97 -9.24 23.71 5.33
N LEU A 98 -10.43 23.07 5.32
CA LEU A 98 -10.99 22.43 4.14
C LEU A 98 -11.66 23.47 3.23
N GLU A 99 -11.05 23.71 2.07
CA GLU A 99 -11.58 24.60 1.05
C GLU A 99 -12.62 23.90 0.17
N ALA A 100 -13.66 24.65 -0.22
CA ALA A 100 -14.77 24.20 -1.06
C ALA A 100 -15.40 22.85 -0.63
N PRO A 101 -15.79 22.70 0.64
CA PRO A 101 -16.23 21.41 1.19
C PRO A 101 -17.53 20.92 0.55
N SER A 102 -17.57 19.63 0.23
CA SER A 102 -18.74 18.87 -0.19
C SER A 102 -18.92 17.67 0.73
N GLU A 103 -20.07 17.58 1.39
CA GLU A 103 -20.38 16.50 2.33
C GLU A 103 -21.08 15.33 1.62
N TYR A 104 -20.57 14.12 1.85
CA TYR A 104 -21.14 12.86 1.43
C TYR A 104 -21.49 12.04 2.67
N ILE A 105 -22.77 11.70 2.85
CA ILE A 105 -23.22 10.93 4.00
C ILE A 105 -23.47 9.49 3.54
N ILE A 106 -22.69 8.54 4.05
CA ILE A 106 -22.79 7.12 3.72
C ILE A 106 -23.02 6.33 5.00
N ASN A 107 -24.19 5.69 5.10
CA ASN A 107 -24.63 4.98 6.31
C ASN A 107 -24.55 5.83 7.59
N GLY A 108 -24.78 7.13 7.47
CA GLY A 108 -24.76 8.08 8.60
C GLY A 108 -23.37 8.57 9.00
N VAL A 109 -22.32 8.23 8.25
CA VAL A 109 -20.97 8.78 8.41
C VAL A 109 -20.72 9.83 7.33
N SER A 110 -20.24 11.00 7.75
CA SER A 110 -19.93 12.11 6.84
C SER A 110 -18.49 12.03 6.34
N TYR A 111 -18.33 12.14 5.02
CA TYR A 111 -17.06 12.26 4.31
C TYR A 111 -17.04 13.61 3.61
N TRP A 112 -16.07 14.46 3.95
CA TRP A 112 -15.99 15.84 3.48
C TRP A 112 -14.90 15.97 2.42
N ALA A 113 -15.30 15.97 1.15
CA ALA A 113 -14.37 16.19 0.05
C ALA A 113 -14.11 17.70 -0.16
N GLY A 114 -12.89 18.06 -0.52
CA GLY A 114 -12.51 19.45 -0.78
C GLY A 114 -11.03 19.55 -1.08
N ARG A 115 -10.43 20.70 -0.73
CA ARG A 115 -8.98 20.92 -0.88
C ARG A 115 -8.32 21.39 0.42
N MET A 116 -7.11 20.93 0.66
CA MET A 116 -6.22 21.42 1.73
C MET A 116 -4.80 21.51 1.17
N GLN A 117 -4.13 22.65 1.37
CA GLN A 117 -2.79 22.93 0.81
C GLN A 117 -2.66 22.54 -0.68
N GLU A 118 -3.64 23.00 -1.46
CA GLU A 118 -3.77 22.73 -2.90
C GLU A 118 -3.97 21.24 -3.28
N ARG A 119 -4.09 20.31 -2.33
CA ARG A 119 -4.35 18.89 -2.60
C ARG A 119 -5.84 18.60 -2.55
N ASP A 120 -6.30 17.71 -3.42
CA ASP A 120 -7.62 17.10 -3.35
C ASP A 120 -7.66 16.13 -2.17
N VAL A 121 -8.55 16.38 -1.21
CA VAL A 121 -8.64 15.59 0.03
C VAL A 121 -10.06 15.15 0.32
N VAL A 122 -10.18 14.09 1.12
CA VAL A 122 -11.42 13.70 1.79
C VAL A 122 -11.16 13.54 3.29
N LEU A 123 -11.78 14.41 4.09
CA LEU A 123 -11.67 14.41 5.55
C LEU A 123 -12.86 13.66 6.15
N PHE A 124 -12.63 12.74 7.07
CA PHE A 124 -13.71 12.00 7.74
C PHE A 124 -13.35 11.62 9.18
N GLU A 125 -14.40 11.37 9.96
CA GLU A 125 -14.29 10.75 11.28
C GLU A 125 -14.36 9.23 11.16
N THR A 126 -13.32 8.54 11.55
CA THR A 126 -13.28 7.08 11.66
C THR A 126 -14.21 6.59 12.77
N GLY A 127 -14.44 7.41 13.80
CA GLY A 127 -14.99 6.98 15.07
C GLY A 127 -13.94 6.30 15.94
N VAL A 128 -14.13 6.37 17.26
CA VAL A 128 -13.22 5.77 18.25
C VAL A 128 -13.27 4.24 18.19
N SER A 129 -12.13 3.59 18.40
CA SER A 129 -11.91 2.13 18.41
C SER A 129 -11.65 1.51 17.03
N LEU A 130 -10.89 0.42 17.04
CA LEU A 130 -10.47 -0.37 15.88
C LEU A 130 -11.64 -0.71 14.95
N VAL A 131 -12.78 -1.13 15.52
CA VAL A 131 -13.94 -1.59 14.72
C VAL A 131 -14.51 -0.46 13.86
N ASN A 132 -14.68 0.73 14.44
CA ASN A 132 -15.19 1.88 13.72
C ASN A 132 -14.18 2.33 12.65
N ALA A 133 -12.89 2.37 13.03
CA ALA A 133 -11.81 2.72 12.13
C ALA A 133 -11.72 1.80 10.91
N THR A 134 -11.75 0.48 11.11
CA THR A 134 -11.80 -0.48 10.00
C THR A 134 -13.05 -0.28 9.14
N MET A 135 -14.24 -0.26 9.75
CA MET A 135 -15.51 -0.18 9.00
C MET A 135 -15.64 1.08 8.15
N ASN A 136 -15.19 2.22 8.66
CA ASN A 136 -15.35 3.50 7.98
C ASN A 136 -14.22 3.77 6.97
N THR A 137 -13.03 3.17 7.16
CA THR A 137 -11.95 3.20 6.17
C THR A 137 -12.25 2.26 4.99
N GLU A 138 -12.75 1.05 5.22
CA GLU A 138 -13.21 0.17 4.13
C GLU A 138 -14.29 0.86 3.29
N ARG A 139 -15.29 1.46 3.95
CA ARG A 139 -16.34 2.23 3.26
C ARG A 139 -15.79 3.42 2.49
N LEU A 140 -14.72 4.07 2.98
CA LEU A 140 -14.06 5.12 2.23
C LEU A 140 -13.52 4.57 0.90
N LEU A 141 -12.74 3.48 0.96
CA LEU A 141 -12.10 2.88 -0.22
C LEU A 141 -13.12 2.33 -1.23
N GLU A 142 -14.28 1.86 -0.76
CA GLU A 142 -15.38 1.43 -1.64
C GLU A 142 -16.03 2.57 -2.45
N ASN A 143 -15.99 3.80 -1.93
CA ASN A 143 -16.78 4.93 -2.45
C ASN A 143 -15.96 6.08 -3.03
N PHE A 144 -14.67 6.16 -2.71
CA PHE A 144 -13.76 7.22 -3.13
C PHE A 144 -12.48 6.65 -3.76
N ASN A 145 -11.95 7.34 -4.76
CA ASN A 145 -10.63 7.03 -5.33
C ASN A 145 -9.52 7.60 -4.45
N ILE A 146 -9.02 6.80 -3.49
CA ILE A 146 -8.00 7.22 -2.52
C ILE A 146 -6.60 6.86 -3.01
N THR A 147 -5.69 7.83 -2.99
CA THR A 147 -4.27 7.63 -3.36
C THR A 147 -3.38 7.38 -2.16
N ASP A 148 -3.69 7.99 -1.01
CA ASP A 148 -2.92 7.90 0.22
C ASP A 148 -3.87 8.09 1.41
N ILE A 149 -3.58 7.42 2.53
CA ILE A 149 -4.30 7.60 3.80
C ILE A 149 -3.37 8.27 4.81
N VAL A 150 -3.82 9.39 5.35
CA VAL A 150 -3.18 10.15 6.42
C VAL A 150 -4.06 10.10 7.65
N VAL A 151 -3.55 9.60 8.76
CA VAL A 151 -4.24 9.65 10.06
C VAL A 151 -3.72 10.85 10.85
N SER A 152 -4.64 11.66 11.39
CA SER A 152 -4.35 12.75 12.31
C SER A 152 -5.09 12.52 13.61
N GLY A 153 -4.41 12.69 14.74
CA GLY A 153 -5.10 12.68 16.02
C GLY A 153 -4.22 12.82 17.23
N VAL A 154 -4.80 12.52 18.38
CA VAL A 154 -4.12 12.51 19.67
C VAL A 154 -3.75 11.10 20.10
N ALA A 155 -2.83 10.97 21.05
CA ALA A 155 -2.41 9.70 21.63
C ALA A 155 -1.90 9.88 23.07
N GLY A 156 -1.78 8.77 23.80
CA GLY A 156 -1.09 8.72 25.08
C GLY A 156 0.41 8.45 24.90
N GLY A 157 1.26 9.19 25.60
CA GLY A 157 2.72 9.05 25.54
C GLY A 157 3.23 7.83 26.31
N LEU A 158 3.95 6.95 25.63
CA LEU A 158 4.61 5.78 26.21
C LEU A 158 6.10 6.01 26.45
N ASP A 159 6.77 6.74 25.55
CA ASP A 159 8.19 7.08 25.68
C ASP A 159 8.41 8.10 26.82
N PRO A 160 9.26 7.80 27.82
CA PRO A 160 9.57 8.74 28.89
C PRO A 160 10.32 9.99 28.43
N ASP A 161 10.93 9.99 27.23
CA ASP A 161 11.63 11.15 26.69
C ASP A 161 10.68 12.12 25.95
N LEU A 162 9.42 11.74 25.73
CA LEU A 162 8.41 12.56 25.07
C LEU A 162 7.43 13.18 26.08
N THR A 163 6.91 14.36 25.73
CA THR A 163 6.04 15.18 26.56
C THR A 163 4.72 15.54 25.86
N ILE A 164 3.72 15.94 26.65
CA ILE A 164 2.42 16.36 26.13
C ILE A 164 2.62 17.49 25.10
N GLY A 165 1.96 17.35 23.95
CA GLY A 165 2.03 18.27 22.83
C GLY A 165 2.99 17.86 21.72
N ASP A 166 4.00 17.01 22.02
CA ASP A 166 4.89 16.44 21.00
C ASP A 166 4.08 15.67 19.97
N VAL A 167 4.53 15.67 18.71
CA VAL A 167 3.87 14.97 17.61
C VAL A 167 4.77 13.85 17.12
N THR A 168 4.30 12.62 17.23
CA THR A 168 5.01 11.44 16.72
C THR A 168 4.49 11.07 15.34
N VAL A 169 5.40 10.59 14.49
CA VAL A 169 5.12 10.01 13.18
C VAL A 169 5.77 8.63 13.10
N PRO A 170 5.21 7.61 13.79
CA PRO A 170 5.79 6.29 13.84
C PRO A 170 5.91 5.63 12.46
N ALA A 171 7.04 4.97 12.23
CA ALA A 171 7.30 4.22 11.01
C ALA A 171 6.51 2.91 10.93
N ARG A 172 6.05 2.38 12.07
CA ARG A 172 5.29 1.12 12.15
C ARG A 172 4.28 1.09 13.28
N TRP A 173 3.20 0.36 13.07
CA TRP A 173 2.05 0.28 13.98
C TRP A 173 1.68 -1.16 14.31
N ALA A 174 1.38 -1.45 15.57
CA ALA A 174 0.96 -2.78 16.01
C ALA A 174 -0.30 -2.74 16.88
N GLN A 175 -1.12 -3.79 16.82
CA GLN A 175 -2.26 -3.96 17.73
C GLN A 175 -1.82 -4.68 19.01
N TYR A 176 -1.64 -3.94 20.11
CA TYR A 176 -1.14 -4.55 21.35
C TYR A 176 -2.18 -5.48 22.00
N ASN A 177 -3.47 -5.23 21.75
CA ASN A 177 -4.59 -5.95 22.36
C ASN A 177 -5.18 -7.05 21.48
N GLU A 178 -4.64 -7.31 20.29
CA GLU A 178 -4.87 -8.58 19.60
C GLU A 178 -4.15 -9.66 20.41
N SER A 179 -4.87 -10.32 21.31
CA SER A 179 -4.26 -11.01 22.44
C SER A 179 -4.91 -12.34 22.75
N VAL A 180 -4.08 -13.28 23.20
CA VAL A 180 -4.51 -14.47 23.93
C VAL A 180 -4.54 -14.17 25.43
N TYR A 181 -5.68 -14.44 26.05
CA TYR A 181 -5.80 -14.43 27.51
C TYR A 181 -5.54 -15.85 27.99
N MET A 182 -4.43 -16.01 28.69
CA MET A 182 -3.90 -17.32 29.08
C MET A 182 -4.63 -17.89 30.29
N ARG A 183 -4.70 -19.23 30.36
CA ARG A 183 -5.37 -19.94 31.44
C ARG A 183 -4.53 -19.85 32.71
N GLU A 184 -5.14 -19.43 33.81
CA GLU A 184 -4.57 -19.54 35.15
C GLU A 184 -4.39 -21.01 35.56
N THR A 185 -3.22 -21.35 36.09
CA THR A 185 -2.87 -22.68 36.55
C THR A 185 -2.90 -22.78 38.08
N ASP A 186 -3.02 -23.99 38.62
CA ASP A 186 -3.16 -24.22 40.08
C ASP A 186 -1.98 -23.70 40.91
N ASP A 187 -0.83 -23.42 40.28
CA ASP A 187 0.37 -22.82 40.88
C ASP A 187 0.40 -21.28 40.82
N GLY A 188 -0.68 -20.66 40.32
CA GLY A 188 -0.79 -19.20 40.14
C GLY A 188 -0.06 -18.67 38.89
N GLY A 189 0.42 -19.56 38.02
CA GLY A 189 0.97 -19.19 36.72
C GLY A 189 -0.08 -19.04 35.62
N PHE A 190 0.37 -18.71 34.40
CA PHE A 190 -0.48 -18.63 33.22
C PHE A 190 0.08 -19.49 32.09
N LYS A 191 -0.81 -20.21 31.38
CA LYS A 191 -0.45 -21.08 30.26
C LYS A 191 -1.31 -20.80 29.02
N PRO A 192 -0.72 -20.63 27.82
CA PRO A 192 -1.49 -20.49 26.60
C PRO A 192 -2.13 -21.82 26.17
N HIS A 193 -3.19 -21.74 25.37
CA HIS A 193 -3.71 -22.91 24.66
C HIS A 193 -2.78 -23.26 23.49
N ALA A 194 -2.62 -24.55 23.21
CA ALA A 194 -1.71 -25.00 22.15
C ALA A 194 -2.18 -24.49 20.78
N GLY A 195 -1.29 -23.85 20.01
CA GLY A 195 -1.59 -23.25 18.71
C GLY A 195 -2.10 -21.81 18.77
N VAL A 196 -2.21 -21.22 19.96
CA VAL A 196 -2.54 -19.81 20.17
C VAL A 196 -1.56 -19.12 21.12
N GLU A 197 -0.29 -19.51 21.04
CA GLU A 197 0.78 -18.94 21.83
C GLU A 197 0.97 -17.44 21.52
N PRO A 198 1.36 -16.64 22.53
CA PRO A 198 1.76 -15.26 22.31
C PRO A 198 3.07 -15.17 21.53
N GLU A 199 3.20 -14.14 20.71
CA GLU A 199 4.36 -13.88 19.85
C GLU A 199 5.35 -12.90 20.49
N LEU A 200 4.87 -12.13 21.47
CA LEU A 200 5.64 -11.15 22.24
C LEU A 200 5.68 -11.52 23.73
N PRO A 201 6.61 -10.94 24.52
CA PRO A 201 6.59 -11.04 25.98
C PRO A 201 5.20 -10.76 26.56
N VAL A 202 4.86 -11.39 27.66
CA VAL A 202 3.50 -11.37 28.25
C VAL A 202 3.41 -10.33 29.37
N PHE A 203 2.25 -9.69 29.49
CA PHE A 203 1.85 -8.94 30.68
C PHE A 203 0.80 -9.69 31.50
N ASP A 204 1.19 -10.17 32.69
CA ASP A 204 0.33 -11.01 33.53
C ASP A 204 -0.27 -12.20 32.75
N PHE A 205 -1.56 -12.19 32.43
CA PHE A 205 -2.24 -13.24 31.65
C PHE A 205 -2.45 -12.87 30.18
N ILE A 206 -2.02 -11.68 29.75
CA ILE A 206 -2.28 -11.10 28.43
C ILE A 206 -1.03 -11.27 27.57
N GLY A 207 -1.16 -11.97 26.44
CA GLY A 207 -0.08 -12.11 25.48
C GLY A 207 -0.51 -11.72 24.07
N THR A 208 0.26 -10.86 23.41
CA THR A 208 -0.06 -10.34 22.07
C THR A 208 0.22 -11.36 20.97
N ARG A 209 -0.56 -11.32 19.89
CA ARG A 209 -0.44 -12.16 18.70
C ARG A 209 -0.60 -11.34 17.43
N GLY A 210 -0.08 -11.86 16.32
CA GLY A 210 -0.25 -11.26 15.01
C GLY A 210 -1.63 -11.53 14.42
N VAL A 211 -2.06 -10.62 13.55
CA VAL A 211 -3.28 -10.74 12.75
C VAL A 211 -2.96 -11.29 11.37
N ARG A 212 -3.90 -12.02 10.76
CA ARG A 212 -3.79 -12.44 9.35
C ARG A 212 -4.70 -11.58 8.50
N ILE A 213 -4.15 -10.98 7.45
CA ILE A 213 -4.88 -10.08 6.55
C ILE A 213 -4.61 -10.52 5.12
N ALA A 214 -5.54 -11.31 4.59
CA ALA A 214 -5.43 -11.77 3.21
C ALA A 214 -5.59 -10.61 2.24
N SER A 215 -4.79 -10.60 1.17
CA SER A 215 -5.00 -9.77 -0.01
C SER A 215 -5.26 -10.68 -1.22
N SER A 216 -5.52 -10.09 -2.39
CA SER A 216 -5.58 -10.85 -3.66
C SER A 216 -4.27 -11.59 -3.94
N ASP A 217 -3.15 -10.98 -3.54
CA ASP A 217 -1.80 -11.42 -3.89
C ASP A 217 -1.24 -12.41 -2.87
N ASP A 218 -1.69 -12.32 -1.61
CA ASP A 218 -1.44 -13.30 -0.56
C ASP A 218 -2.75 -13.70 0.15
N PRO A 219 -3.49 -14.69 -0.36
CA PRO A 219 -4.76 -15.12 0.21
C PRO A 219 -4.63 -15.91 1.52
N SER A 220 -3.41 -16.26 1.96
CA SER A 220 -3.16 -17.03 3.18
C SER A 220 -1.88 -16.60 3.91
N PRO A 221 -1.82 -15.35 4.38
CA PRO A 221 -0.61 -14.75 4.91
C PRO A 221 -0.23 -15.33 6.28
N GLN A 222 1.06 -15.17 6.60
CA GLN A 222 1.52 -15.34 7.98
C GLN A 222 0.94 -14.23 8.88
N PRO A 223 0.77 -14.49 10.19
CA PRO A 223 0.43 -13.44 11.14
C PRO A 223 1.43 -12.30 11.08
N GLN A 224 0.94 -11.07 11.07
CA GLN A 224 1.73 -9.86 11.13
C GLN A 224 1.43 -9.12 12.43
N ILE A 225 2.49 -8.65 13.10
CA ILE A 225 2.39 -7.77 14.27
C ILE A 225 2.44 -6.31 13.82
N TRP A 226 3.31 -6.00 12.84
CA TRP A 226 3.65 -4.64 12.43
C TRP A 226 3.08 -4.30 11.07
N PHE A 227 2.51 -3.10 10.96
CA PHE A 227 2.08 -2.46 9.73
C PHE A 227 2.92 -1.21 9.50
N GLU A 228 3.69 -1.20 8.42
CA GLU A 228 4.66 -0.15 8.12
C GLU A 228 3.97 1.06 7.46
N ALA A 229 4.35 2.26 7.87
CA ALA A 229 4.04 3.49 7.15
C ALA A 229 4.86 3.53 5.85
N THR A 230 4.30 4.15 4.82
CA THR A 230 4.92 4.16 3.50
C THR A 230 6.21 5.00 3.50
N PRO A 231 7.37 4.46 3.07
CA PRO A 231 8.66 5.15 3.15
C PRO A 231 8.70 6.53 2.49
N ARG A 232 8.03 6.71 1.34
CA ARG A 232 7.90 8.01 0.68
C ARG A 232 7.19 9.03 1.58
N LEU A 233 6.13 8.63 2.25
CA LEU A 233 5.36 9.52 3.13
C LEU A 233 6.16 9.87 4.38
N LEU A 234 6.94 8.93 4.92
CA LEU A 234 7.87 9.22 6.02
C LEU A 234 8.92 10.27 5.62
N SER A 235 9.50 10.16 4.42
CA SER A 235 10.46 11.17 3.90
C SER A 235 9.82 12.55 3.73
N ILE A 236 8.53 12.62 3.38
CA ILE A 236 7.79 13.89 3.31
C ILE A 236 7.54 14.42 4.73
N ALA A 237 7.22 13.55 5.69
CA ALA A 237 7.03 13.93 7.09
C ALA A 237 8.32 14.46 7.73
N GLU A 238 9.49 13.92 7.40
CA GLU A 238 10.78 14.45 7.83
C GLU A 238 10.98 15.90 7.38
N LYS A 239 10.64 16.22 6.11
CA LYS A 239 10.67 17.60 5.61
C LYS A 239 9.64 18.49 6.28
N ALA A 240 8.43 17.96 6.51
CA ALA A 240 7.36 18.68 7.18
C ALA A 240 7.74 19.02 8.64
N ALA A 241 8.50 18.16 9.31
CA ALA A 241 8.98 18.38 10.67
C ALA A 241 9.89 19.63 10.77
N GLU A 242 10.61 19.99 9.71
CA GLU A 242 11.47 21.18 9.69
C GLU A 242 10.68 22.51 9.66
N THR A 243 9.45 22.48 9.15
CA THR A 243 8.62 23.67 8.93
C THR A 243 7.37 23.72 9.80
N ALA A 244 7.00 22.61 10.44
CA ALA A 244 5.84 22.50 11.31
C ALA A 244 5.92 23.48 12.49
N ASN A 245 4.89 24.29 12.64
CA ASN A 245 4.80 25.27 13.73
C ASN A 245 3.89 24.75 14.84
N LEU A 246 4.48 24.05 15.80
CA LEU A 246 3.74 23.49 16.94
C LEU A 246 3.37 24.58 17.96
N ARG A 247 2.15 24.52 18.47
CA ARG A 247 1.66 25.42 19.51
C ARG A 247 2.13 24.93 20.88
N ARG A 248 2.62 25.86 21.69
CA ARG A 248 2.88 25.63 23.11
C ARG A 248 1.66 25.87 23.99
N CYS A 249 0.73 26.71 23.54
CA CYS A 249 -0.45 27.10 24.31
C CYS A 249 -1.70 26.98 23.44
N ASP A 250 -2.83 26.67 24.07
CA ASP A 250 -4.14 26.78 23.44
C ASP A 250 -4.68 28.22 23.45
N ASP A 251 -5.84 28.41 22.81
CA ASP A 251 -6.49 29.72 22.71
C ASP A 251 -7.08 30.21 24.05
N GLU A 252 -7.22 29.32 25.05
CA GLU A 252 -7.69 29.64 26.40
C GLU A 252 -6.55 30.01 27.37
N GLY A 253 -5.29 29.87 26.93
CA GLY A 253 -4.09 30.26 27.67
C GLY A 253 -3.50 29.14 28.53
N LEU A 254 -3.94 27.90 28.37
CA LEU A 254 -3.26 26.72 28.92
C LEU A 254 -1.99 26.48 28.12
N CYS A 255 -0.84 26.47 28.79
CA CYS A 255 0.46 26.36 28.16
C CYS A 255 1.26 25.16 28.68
N LEU A 256 1.95 24.50 27.77
CA LEU A 256 2.95 23.48 28.05
C LEU A 256 4.23 24.11 28.63
N PRO A 257 4.96 23.38 29.49
CA PRO A 257 6.20 23.88 30.08
C PRO A 257 7.31 24.03 29.03
N GLU A 258 7.33 23.15 28.03
CA GLU A 258 8.35 23.06 26.99
C GLU A 258 7.72 23.25 25.62
N GLN A 259 8.54 23.62 24.63
CA GLN A 259 8.08 23.75 23.26
C GLN A 259 8.00 22.35 22.64
N PRO A 260 6.84 21.95 22.09
CA PRO A 260 6.72 20.64 21.47
C PRO A 260 7.62 20.46 20.26
N GLU A 261 7.97 19.20 19.99
CA GLU A 261 8.73 18.78 18.81
C GLU A 261 7.99 17.73 17.97
N VAL A 262 8.47 17.53 16.74
CA VAL A 262 8.01 16.47 15.85
C VAL A 262 9.06 15.37 15.82
N VAL A 263 8.65 14.13 16.09
CA VAL A 263 9.52 12.95 16.10
C VAL A 263 9.07 11.98 15.02
N VAL A 264 9.90 11.79 14.00
CA VAL A 264 9.61 10.90 12.86
C VAL A 264 10.37 9.58 13.02
N GLY A 265 9.72 8.46 12.73
CA GLY A 265 10.25 7.11 12.92
C GLY A 265 9.78 6.46 14.22
N GLY A 266 10.33 5.29 14.55
CA GLY A 266 9.91 4.54 15.74
C GLY A 266 8.61 3.74 15.54
N SER A 267 7.97 3.36 16.65
CA SER A 267 6.74 2.55 16.65
C SER A 267 5.59 3.20 17.42
N GLY A 268 4.37 2.93 16.98
CA GLY A 268 3.14 3.23 17.70
C GLY A 268 2.35 1.95 17.95
N VAL A 269 1.48 1.96 18.96
CA VAL A 269 0.59 0.83 19.24
C VAL A 269 -0.87 1.25 19.35
N THR A 270 -1.75 0.37 18.93
CA THR A 270 -3.19 0.59 18.86
C THR A 270 -3.94 -0.43 19.68
N GLY A 271 -5.01 -0.03 20.38
CA GLY A 271 -5.92 -0.95 21.05
C GLY A 271 -7.27 -0.33 21.34
N SER A 272 -8.30 -1.15 21.58
CA SER A 272 -9.67 -0.67 21.81
C SER A 272 -9.91 -0.15 23.24
N ILE A 273 -8.83 0.15 23.96
CA ILE A 273 -8.84 0.50 25.38
C ILE A 273 -8.15 1.84 25.53
N PHE A 274 -8.84 2.79 26.19
CA PHE A 274 -8.22 4.03 26.64
C PHE A 274 -7.13 3.71 27.68
N MET A 275 -5.88 4.03 27.39
CA MET A 275 -4.74 3.66 28.23
C MET A 275 -4.54 4.64 29.37
N ASP A 276 -4.82 4.22 30.60
CA ASP A 276 -4.57 5.01 31.81
C ASP A 276 -4.00 4.12 32.92
N ASN A 277 -2.84 3.51 32.66
CA ASN A 277 -2.21 2.55 33.56
C ASN A 277 -0.68 2.56 33.42
N ALA A 278 0.01 3.20 34.37
CA ALA A 278 1.47 3.31 34.39
C ALA A 278 2.20 1.96 34.19
N ARG A 279 1.79 0.91 34.92
CA ARG A 279 2.48 -0.39 34.87
C ARG A 279 2.34 -1.05 33.48
N PHE A 280 1.17 -0.92 32.86
CA PHE A 280 0.95 -1.49 31.54
C PHE A 280 1.55 -0.61 30.43
N ARG A 281 1.54 0.72 30.59
CA ARG A 281 2.32 1.67 29.77
C ARG A 281 3.80 1.27 29.72
N ASP A 282 4.42 1.03 30.87
CA ASP A 282 5.85 0.65 30.95
C ASP A 282 6.12 -0.66 30.21
N TYR A 283 5.19 -1.61 30.28
CA TYR A 283 5.26 -2.86 29.51
C TYR A 283 5.15 -2.61 28.00
N LEU A 284 4.20 -1.77 27.55
CA LEU A 284 4.05 -1.46 26.13
C LEU A 284 5.31 -0.79 25.56
N TYR A 285 5.87 0.18 26.29
CA TYR A 285 7.14 0.80 25.91
C TYR A 285 8.26 -0.25 25.83
N ALA A 286 8.42 -1.09 26.86
CA ALA A 286 9.52 -2.07 26.90
C ALA A 286 9.42 -3.18 25.85
N VAL A 287 8.21 -3.56 25.44
CA VAL A 287 7.99 -4.70 24.51
C VAL A 287 7.91 -4.25 23.06
N PHE A 288 7.25 -3.13 22.79
CA PHE A 288 7.01 -2.64 21.44
C PHE A 288 7.99 -1.54 21.03
N GLU A 289 8.79 -1.02 21.98
CA GLU A 289 9.59 0.20 21.82
C GLU A 289 8.73 1.37 21.31
N ALA A 290 7.44 1.34 21.65
CA ALA A 290 6.45 2.23 21.09
C ALA A 290 6.46 3.58 21.79
N GLN A 291 6.38 4.65 21.00
CA GLN A 291 6.37 6.01 21.48
C GLN A 291 5.00 6.46 21.97
N VAL A 292 3.94 5.93 21.33
CA VAL A 292 2.55 6.33 21.58
C VAL A 292 1.60 5.14 21.58
N VAL A 293 0.49 5.31 22.31
CA VAL A 293 -0.66 4.41 22.31
C VAL A 293 -1.96 5.15 21.97
N GLU A 294 -2.74 4.58 21.05
CA GLU A 294 -4.03 5.13 20.62
C GLU A 294 -5.01 4.01 20.21
N MET A 295 -6.11 4.34 19.52
CA MET A 295 -7.27 3.46 19.40
C MET A 295 -7.74 3.17 17.95
N GLU A 296 -7.05 3.65 16.90
CA GLU A 296 -7.48 3.52 15.51
C GLU A 296 -6.35 3.17 14.51
N THR A 297 -5.14 3.66 14.71
CA THR A 297 -4.14 3.80 13.63
C THR A 297 -3.71 2.48 13.00
N ALA A 298 -3.40 1.45 13.79
CA ALA A 298 -3.08 0.14 13.22
C ALA A 298 -4.28 -0.49 12.50
N ALA A 299 -5.52 -0.22 12.91
CA ALA A 299 -6.70 -0.71 12.21
C ALA A 299 -6.90 -0.03 10.84
N VAL A 300 -6.56 1.26 10.73
CA VAL A 300 -6.51 1.96 9.43
C VAL A 300 -5.35 1.43 8.58
N ALA A 301 -4.17 1.25 9.16
CA ALA A 301 -2.99 0.70 8.48
C ALA A 301 -3.24 -0.70 7.91
N MET A 302 -4.00 -1.52 8.64
CA MET A 302 -4.43 -2.85 8.21
C MET A 302 -5.32 -2.81 6.97
N VAL A 303 -6.29 -1.90 6.93
CA VAL A 303 -7.14 -1.70 5.75
C VAL A 303 -6.29 -1.18 4.59
N ALA A 304 -5.42 -0.21 4.84
CA ALA A 304 -4.52 0.32 3.82
C ALA A 304 -3.64 -0.78 3.21
N HIS A 305 -3.08 -1.67 4.05
CA HIS A 305 -2.29 -2.82 3.62
C HIS A 305 -3.11 -3.83 2.80
N ALA A 306 -4.36 -4.10 3.17
CA ALA A 306 -5.23 -5.03 2.45
C ALA A 306 -5.61 -4.56 1.03
N HIS A 307 -5.53 -3.25 0.79
CA HIS A 307 -5.91 -2.58 -0.46
C HIS A 307 -4.72 -1.94 -1.19
N ASP A 308 -3.48 -2.20 -0.76
CA ASP A 308 -2.26 -1.63 -1.32
C ASP A 308 -2.26 -0.08 -1.41
N VAL A 309 -2.89 0.57 -0.43
CA VAL A 309 -2.96 2.04 -0.33
C VAL A 309 -1.86 2.56 0.59
N PRO A 310 -1.03 3.52 0.13
CA PRO A 310 -0.06 4.20 0.98
C PRO A 310 -0.65 4.78 2.27
N PHE A 311 0.10 4.71 3.36
CA PHE A 311 -0.38 5.06 4.69
C PHE A 311 0.67 5.79 5.55
N ILE A 312 0.23 6.77 6.32
CA ILE A 312 1.02 7.43 7.37
C ILE A 312 0.12 7.96 8.49
N ALA A 313 0.66 8.11 9.69
CA ALA A 313 -0.08 8.61 10.84
C ALA A 313 0.72 9.62 11.67
N PHE A 314 0.03 10.69 12.09
CA PHE A 314 0.51 11.76 12.93
C PHE A 314 -0.28 11.74 14.24
N ARG A 315 0.42 11.59 15.37
CA ARG A 315 -0.21 11.47 16.69
C ARG A 315 0.46 12.38 17.69
N SER A 316 -0.30 13.37 18.18
CA SER A 316 0.17 14.29 19.21
C SER A 316 -0.19 13.81 20.62
N LEU A 317 0.75 13.92 21.56
CA LEU A 317 0.53 13.46 22.93
C LEU A 317 -0.47 14.37 23.65
N SER A 318 -1.65 13.84 23.99
CA SER A 318 -2.66 14.53 24.81
C SER A 318 -2.52 14.26 26.31
N ASP A 319 -1.87 13.14 26.64
CA ASP A 319 -1.67 12.64 28.00
C ASP A 319 -0.49 11.66 28.00
N LEU A 320 -0.13 11.15 29.18
CA LEU A 320 1.00 10.23 29.35
C LEU A 320 0.57 8.80 29.65
N ALA A 321 -0.62 8.38 29.19
CA ALA A 321 -1.11 7.01 29.31
C ALA A 321 -1.13 6.46 30.75
N GLY A 322 -1.42 7.32 31.72
CA GLY A 322 -1.38 7.05 33.16
C GLY A 322 0.01 7.14 33.81
N GLY A 323 1.03 7.57 33.07
CA GLY A 323 2.40 7.81 33.56
C GLY A 323 2.65 9.20 34.13
N GLY A 324 1.68 10.11 34.06
CA GLY A 324 1.80 11.46 34.62
C GLY A 324 1.69 11.51 36.15
N GLU A 325 2.10 12.64 36.73
CA GLU A 325 2.09 12.83 38.19
C GLU A 325 0.71 13.27 38.74
N ALA A 326 -0.22 13.64 37.86
CA ALA A 326 -1.55 14.09 38.23
C ALA A 326 -2.43 12.94 38.74
N ASN A 327 -3.45 13.27 39.56
CA ASN A 327 -4.42 12.27 40.04
C ASN A 327 -5.51 11.93 39.00
N GLU A 328 -5.60 12.72 37.93
CA GLU A 328 -6.55 12.55 36.83
C GLU A 328 -5.75 12.63 35.52
N ASN A 329 -6.19 11.89 34.51
CA ASN A 329 -5.54 11.85 33.20
C ASN A 329 -5.60 13.23 32.50
N GLU A 330 -4.50 13.61 31.84
CA GLU A 330 -4.28 14.95 31.30
C GLU A 330 -5.07 15.27 30.03
N ILE A 331 -5.67 14.26 29.38
CA ILE A 331 -6.36 14.41 28.09
C ILE A 331 -7.44 15.49 28.12
N THR A 332 -8.16 15.61 29.23
CA THR A 332 -9.25 16.61 29.36
C THR A 332 -8.72 18.03 29.19
N ALA A 333 -7.49 18.28 29.64
CA ALA A 333 -6.84 19.58 29.54
C ALA A 333 -6.18 19.80 28.17
N PHE A 334 -5.52 18.77 27.61
CA PHE A 334 -4.62 18.99 26.47
C PHE A 334 -5.09 18.39 25.13
N GLN A 335 -6.20 17.65 25.07
CA GLN A 335 -6.69 17.07 23.80
C GLN A 335 -6.85 18.10 22.68
N HIS A 336 -7.29 19.32 22.99
CA HIS A 336 -7.48 20.35 21.98
C HIS A 336 -6.14 20.87 21.45
N LEU A 337 -5.18 21.12 22.35
CA LEU A 337 -3.83 21.53 21.96
C LEU A 337 -3.12 20.45 21.14
N ALA A 338 -3.21 19.19 21.57
CA ALA A 338 -2.64 18.06 20.86
C ALA A 338 -3.28 17.88 19.46
N ALA A 339 -4.62 17.98 19.36
CA ALA A 339 -5.32 17.93 18.08
C ALA A 339 -4.85 19.04 17.11
N LEU A 340 -4.68 20.27 17.61
CA LEU A 340 -4.15 21.40 16.84
C LEU A 340 -2.70 21.15 16.39
N ASN A 341 -1.86 20.58 17.24
CA ASN A 341 -0.47 20.26 16.89
C ASN A 341 -0.39 19.15 15.84
N SER A 342 -1.17 18.07 15.97
CA SER A 342 -1.27 17.03 14.95
C SER A 342 -1.75 17.60 13.60
N ALA A 343 -2.80 18.42 13.63
CA ALA A 343 -3.31 19.09 12.43
C ALA A 343 -2.25 19.99 11.77
N ALA A 344 -1.49 20.75 12.58
CA ALA A 344 -0.42 21.61 12.06
C ALA A 344 0.65 20.81 11.30
N VAL A 345 1.07 19.64 11.81
CA VAL A 345 2.02 18.78 11.10
C VAL A 345 1.41 18.19 9.83
N VAL A 346 0.14 17.78 9.85
CA VAL A 346 -0.55 17.30 8.64
C VAL A 346 -0.63 18.38 7.56
N LEU A 347 -0.89 19.64 7.91
CA LEU A 347 -0.89 20.74 6.95
C LEU A 347 0.51 20.96 6.37
N SER A 348 1.56 21.01 7.20
CA SER A 348 2.95 21.10 6.71
C SER A 348 3.36 19.89 5.85
N PHE A 349 2.82 18.72 6.14
CA PHE A 349 2.99 17.52 5.32
C PHE A 349 2.33 17.68 3.95
N LEU A 350 1.09 18.19 3.87
CA LEU A 350 0.40 18.40 2.59
C LEU A 350 1.05 19.51 1.74
N ASP A 351 1.65 20.52 2.38
CA ASP A 351 2.50 21.50 1.71
C ASP A 351 3.72 20.81 1.07
N ALA A 352 4.48 20.05 1.86
CA ALA A 352 5.65 19.29 1.39
C ALA A 352 5.29 18.18 0.40
N TYR A 353 4.04 17.71 0.40
CA TYR A 353 3.53 16.69 -0.52
C TYR A 353 3.57 17.19 -1.98
N GLY A 354 3.37 18.48 -2.23
CA GLY A 354 3.42 19.09 -3.57
C GLY A 354 4.80 19.14 -4.20
N ASP A 355 5.81 19.43 -3.39
CA ASP A 355 7.21 19.47 -3.81
C ASP A 355 7.76 18.07 -4.16
N ALA A 356 7.03 17.02 -3.78
CA ALA A 356 7.32 15.62 -4.04
C ALA A 356 6.19 14.89 -4.83
N GLY A 357 5.24 15.65 -5.39
CA GLY A 357 4.00 15.15 -6.01
C GLY A 357 4.05 14.96 -7.52
N ALA A 358 5.17 15.30 -8.17
CA ALA A 358 5.46 14.76 -9.50
C ALA A 358 5.68 13.24 -9.37
N ALA A 359 5.13 12.46 -10.29
CA ALA A 359 5.29 11.01 -10.38
C ALA A 359 6.69 10.56 -9.90
N GLN A 360 6.72 9.60 -8.98
CA GLN A 360 7.90 9.12 -8.25
C GLN A 360 9.23 9.30 -9.03
N PRO A 361 10.28 9.87 -8.42
CA PRO A 361 11.62 9.38 -8.72
C PRO A 361 11.63 7.92 -8.27
N ARG A 362 11.52 7.01 -9.24
CA ARG A 362 11.64 5.56 -9.03
C ARG A 362 12.87 5.28 -8.18
N ALA A 363 12.78 4.27 -7.29
CA ALA A 363 13.97 3.65 -6.71
C ALA A 363 15.01 3.43 -7.82
N ALA A 364 16.31 3.62 -7.53
CA ALA A 364 17.31 3.32 -8.54
C ALA A 364 17.17 1.84 -8.94
N TYR A 365 17.02 1.57 -10.23
CA TYR A 365 16.92 0.22 -10.74
C TYR A 365 17.49 0.18 -12.15
N CYS A 366 17.96 -1.00 -12.54
CA CYS A 366 18.28 -1.31 -13.92
C CYS A 366 17.31 -2.35 -14.44
N GLU A 367 16.69 -2.08 -15.58
CA GLU A 367 15.86 -2.99 -16.33
C GLU A 367 16.63 -3.55 -17.52
N ILE A 368 16.50 -4.85 -17.74
CA ILE A 368 17.15 -5.58 -18.82
C ILE A 368 16.06 -6.22 -19.66
N ASN A 369 15.91 -5.74 -20.90
CA ASN A 369 14.91 -6.17 -21.86
C ASN A 369 15.56 -7.05 -22.93
N PHE A 370 15.12 -8.30 -23.05
CA PHE A 370 15.75 -9.30 -23.91
C PHE A 370 14.74 -10.27 -24.52
N SER A 371 15.00 -10.72 -25.75
CA SER A 371 14.14 -11.70 -26.45
C SER A 371 14.56 -13.15 -26.22
N VAL A 372 13.61 -14.04 -25.95
CA VAL A 372 13.89 -15.49 -25.85
C VAL A 372 13.82 -16.23 -27.19
N ALA A 373 13.50 -15.56 -28.30
CA ALA A 373 13.55 -16.13 -29.65
C ALA A 373 13.70 -15.02 -30.70
N SER A 374 14.86 -14.35 -30.70
CA SER A 374 15.06 -13.20 -31.58
C SER A 374 14.94 -13.57 -33.06
N THR A 375 14.03 -12.90 -33.73
CA THR A 375 13.77 -13.00 -35.16
C THR A 375 14.82 -12.30 -36.03
N TYR A 376 15.85 -11.71 -35.41
CA TYR A 376 16.94 -10.98 -36.07
C TYR A 376 18.30 -11.69 -35.99
N ALA A 377 18.37 -12.87 -35.38
CA ALA A 377 19.61 -13.64 -35.21
C ALA A 377 20.11 -14.37 -36.48
N GLY A 378 19.92 -13.77 -37.67
CA GLY A 378 20.25 -14.37 -38.97
C GLY A 378 21.70 -14.86 -39.08
N LYS A 379 22.64 -14.22 -38.36
CA LYS A 379 24.05 -14.65 -38.30
C LYS A 379 24.31 -15.89 -37.44
N ALA A 380 23.50 -16.13 -36.40
CA ALA A 380 23.72 -17.20 -35.42
C ALA A 380 22.86 -18.45 -35.67
N LEU A 381 21.64 -18.24 -36.18
CA LEU A 381 20.64 -19.29 -36.38
C LEU A 381 20.43 -19.67 -37.86
N GLY A 382 20.81 -18.79 -38.79
CA GLY A 382 20.54 -18.94 -40.22
C GLY A 382 19.12 -18.47 -40.60
N ASP A 383 19.02 -17.80 -41.75
CA ASP A 383 17.79 -17.13 -42.19
C ASP A 383 16.58 -18.08 -42.30
N GLU A 384 16.79 -19.33 -42.72
CA GLU A 384 15.72 -20.34 -42.85
C GLU A 384 15.14 -20.75 -41.49
N PHE A 385 15.99 -20.93 -40.47
CA PHE A 385 15.53 -21.28 -39.12
C PHE A 385 14.80 -20.10 -38.47
N VAL A 386 15.27 -18.87 -38.71
CA VAL A 386 14.62 -17.65 -38.25
C VAL A 386 13.18 -17.55 -38.77
N GLU A 387 12.93 -17.89 -40.04
CA GLU A 387 11.57 -17.91 -40.59
C GLU A 387 10.69 -19.00 -39.95
N ARG A 388 11.26 -20.17 -39.63
CA ARG A 388 10.54 -21.23 -38.91
C ARG A 388 10.19 -20.83 -37.49
N VAL A 389 11.11 -20.18 -36.78
CA VAL A 389 10.88 -19.59 -35.45
C VAL A 389 9.70 -18.60 -35.54
N ARG A 390 9.74 -17.63 -36.46
CA ARG A 390 8.61 -16.70 -36.68
C ARG A 390 7.28 -17.41 -36.92
N ALA A 391 7.32 -18.51 -37.67
CA ALA A 391 6.12 -19.27 -37.98
C ALA A 391 5.54 -20.01 -36.76
N ALA A 392 6.40 -20.57 -35.90
CA ALA A 392 6.02 -21.30 -34.69
C ALA A 392 5.42 -20.39 -33.61
N PHE A 393 5.89 -19.15 -33.51
CA PHE A 393 5.39 -18.16 -32.53
C PHE A 393 4.12 -17.41 -32.99
N ARG A 394 3.32 -18.00 -33.89
CA ARG A 394 2.02 -17.45 -34.31
C ARG A 394 0.85 -17.82 -33.38
N ASP A 395 1.00 -18.88 -32.59
CA ASP A 395 0.02 -19.28 -31.57
C ASP A 395 0.36 -18.61 -30.23
N ASP A 396 -0.49 -17.69 -29.79
CA ASP A 396 -0.27 -16.89 -28.59
C ASP A 396 -0.23 -17.74 -27.30
N GLU A 397 -0.94 -18.87 -27.22
CA GLU A 397 -1.03 -19.68 -25.98
C GLU A 397 0.20 -20.58 -25.82
N ALA A 398 0.61 -21.25 -26.89
CA ALA A 398 1.84 -22.04 -26.91
C ALA A 398 3.09 -21.17 -26.68
N HIS A 399 3.05 -19.94 -27.18
CA HIS A 399 4.08 -18.93 -27.01
C HIS A 399 4.26 -18.50 -25.55
N ALA A 400 3.17 -18.18 -24.85
CA ALA A 400 3.21 -17.83 -23.42
C ALA A 400 3.79 -18.96 -22.57
N ALA A 401 3.35 -20.20 -22.81
CA ALA A 401 3.88 -21.37 -22.12
C ALA A 401 5.39 -21.54 -22.35
N PHE A 402 5.86 -21.29 -23.58
CA PHE A 402 7.30 -21.31 -23.87
C PHE A 402 8.03 -20.19 -23.11
N LEU A 403 7.53 -18.95 -23.11
CA LEU A 403 8.11 -17.82 -22.38
C LEU A 403 8.26 -18.10 -20.88
N HIS A 404 7.18 -18.53 -20.22
CA HIS A 404 7.20 -18.88 -18.80
C HIS A 404 8.26 -19.94 -18.46
N SER A 405 8.46 -20.93 -19.35
CA SER A 405 9.47 -21.96 -19.15
C SER A 405 10.91 -21.42 -19.14
N GLN A 406 11.14 -20.21 -19.68
CA GLN A 406 12.46 -19.58 -19.74
C GLN A 406 12.77 -18.71 -18.51
N LEU A 407 11.79 -18.39 -17.65
CA LEU A 407 11.99 -17.54 -16.47
C LEU A 407 13.08 -18.11 -15.51
N PRO A 408 13.04 -19.38 -15.10
CA PRO A 408 14.08 -19.92 -14.20
C PRO A 408 15.48 -19.93 -14.84
N ARG A 409 15.54 -20.00 -16.17
CA ARG A 409 16.80 -19.94 -16.92
C ARG A 409 17.38 -18.52 -16.88
N ALA A 410 16.56 -17.50 -17.05
CA ALA A 410 16.98 -16.11 -16.96
C ALA A 410 17.50 -15.76 -15.56
N GLU A 411 16.80 -16.17 -14.50
CA GLU A 411 17.25 -16.08 -13.10
C GLU A 411 18.62 -16.72 -12.88
N ARG A 412 18.82 -17.94 -13.40
CA ARG A 412 20.09 -18.66 -13.27
C ARG A 412 21.23 -17.92 -13.96
N ILE A 413 21.00 -17.36 -15.14
CA ILE A 413 22.00 -16.59 -15.89
C ILE A 413 22.37 -15.32 -15.12
N ALA A 414 21.37 -14.60 -14.60
CA ALA A 414 21.60 -13.40 -13.80
C ALA A 414 22.40 -13.69 -12.53
N SER A 415 22.05 -14.76 -11.81
CA SER A 415 22.78 -15.22 -10.63
C SER A 415 24.24 -15.57 -10.93
N LEU A 416 24.50 -16.23 -12.07
CA LEU A 416 25.87 -16.55 -12.51
C LEU A 416 26.67 -15.28 -12.83
N ALA A 417 26.07 -14.33 -13.54
CA ALA A 417 26.70 -13.05 -13.89
C ALA A 417 26.99 -12.20 -12.64
N ALA A 418 26.07 -12.15 -11.67
CA ALA A 418 26.24 -11.45 -10.41
C ALA A 418 27.32 -12.07 -9.53
N SER A 419 27.31 -13.39 -9.38
CA SER A 419 28.33 -14.12 -8.61
C SER A 419 29.74 -13.88 -9.17
N GLN A 420 29.89 -13.77 -10.49
CA GLN A 420 31.18 -13.47 -11.13
C GLN A 420 31.69 -12.05 -10.82
N GLN A 421 30.79 -11.11 -10.53
CA GLN A 421 31.13 -9.75 -10.11
C GLN A 421 31.23 -9.60 -8.57
N GLY A 422 30.98 -10.66 -7.81
CA GLY A 422 30.99 -10.63 -6.35
C GLY A 422 29.72 -10.04 -5.74
N SER A 423 28.63 -9.97 -6.51
CA SER A 423 27.33 -9.46 -6.07
C SER A 423 26.32 -10.59 -5.92
N GLU A 424 25.42 -10.46 -4.95
CA GLU A 424 24.20 -11.26 -4.87
C GLU A 424 23.03 -10.39 -5.30
N ILE A 425 22.19 -10.88 -6.21
CA ILE A 425 20.98 -10.19 -6.67
C ILE A 425 19.76 -11.06 -6.44
N SER A 426 18.65 -10.42 -6.07
CA SER A 426 17.31 -10.99 -6.15
C SER A 426 16.57 -10.28 -7.28
N PRO A 427 16.71 -10.75 -8.55
CA PRO A 427 16.06 -10.09 -9.67
C PRO A 427 14.54 -10.27 -9.57
N THR A 428 13.79 -9.24 -9.93
CA THR A 428 12.36 -9.38 -10.22
C THR A 428 12.21 -9.65 -11.71
N LEU A 429 11.74 -10.85 -12.06
CA LEU A 429 11.41 -11.18 -13.44
C LEU A 429 9.98 -10.73 -13.76
N LEU A 430 9.84 -10.02 -14.86
CA LEU A 430 8.56 -9.56 -15.37
C LEU A 430 8.34 -10.20 -16.74
N GLU A 431 7.22 -10.91 -16.87
CA GLU A 431 6.83 -11.45 -18.16
C GLU A 431 6.34 -10.31 -19.06
N VAL A 432 6.93 -10.20 -20.24
CA VAL A 432 6.53 -9.19 -21.22
C VAL A 432 5.87 -9.90 -22.40
N TRP A 433 4.56 -9.68 -22.53
CA TRP A 433 3.80 -10.22 -23.64
C TRP A 433 4.12 -9.47 -24.93
N GLY A 434 4.93 -10.08 -25.79
CA GLY A 434 5.31 -9.54 -27.08
C GLY A 434 4.81 -10.38 -28.24
N GLY A 435 3.88 -9.86 -29.05
CA GLY A 435 3.52 -10.45 -30.33
C GLY A 435 2.10 -10.15 -30.78
N TYR A 436 1.93 -9.49 -31.92
CA TYR A 436 0.68 -9.54 -32.68
C TYR A 436 0.94 -10.26 -34.00
N LYS A 437 0.33 -11.44 -34.18
CA LYS A 437 0.35 -12.22 -35.43
C LYS A 437 1.75 -12.58 -35.94
N GLY A 438 2.70 -12.90 -35.06
CA GLY A 438 4.04 -13.39 -35.43
C GLY A 438 4.96 -12.33 -36.07
N LYS A 439 4.70 -11.03 -35.84
CA LYS A 439 5.52 -9.93 -36.38
C LYS A 439 6.69 -9.50 -35.48
N THR A 440 6.66 -9.82 -34.19
CA THR A 440 7.73 -9.46 -33.24
C THR A 440 8.14 -10.66 -32.40
N SER A 441 9.34 -10.55 -31.80
CA SER A 441 9.89 -11.63 -30.97
C SER A 441 9.32 -11.58 -29.54
N PRO A 442 9.01 -12.72 -28.91
CA PRO A 442 8.81 -12.82 -27.46
C PRO A 442 9.90 -12.09 -26.69
N SER A 443 9.55 -11.39 -25.62
CA SER A 443 10.54 -10.72 -24.77
C SER A 443 10.28 -10.98 -23.29
N LEU A 444 11.33 -10.88 -22.49
CA LEU A 444 11.26 -10.87 -21.04
C LEU A 444 11.94 -9.60 -20.55
N ALA A 445 11.45 -9.07 -19.43
CA ALA A 445 12.09 -7.98 -18.71
C ALA A 445 12.60 -8.51 -17.36
N MET A 446 13.78 -8.03 -16.97
CA MET A 446 14.35 -8.30 -15.66
C MET A 446 14.67 -6.98 -14.98
N ARG A 447 14.16 -6.79 -13.76
CA ARG A 447 14.48 -5.64 -12.92
C ARG A 447 15.51 -6.06 -11.88
N LEU A 448 16.63 -5.33 -11.86
CA LEU A 448 17.63 -5.41 -10.81
C LEU A 448 17.39 -4.22 -9.85
N PRO A 449 17.17 -4.47 -8.54
CA PRO A 449 17.08 -3.39 -7.56
C PRO A 449 18.41 -2.63 -7.50
N GLY A 450 18.40 -1.35 -7.12
CA GLY A 450 19.67 -0.63 -7.05
C GLY A 450 19.78 0.66 -6.23
N ASP A 451 21.02 0.94 -5.85
CA ASP A 451 21.60 2.22 -5.46
C ASP A 451 22.85 2.48 -6.31
N ALA A 452 23.02 3.73 -6.76
CA ALA A 452 23.79 4.12 -7.95
C ALA A 452 25.20 3.50 -8.16
N THR A 453 25.52 3.27 -9.45
CA THR A 453 26.80 2.94 -10.13
C THR A 453 27.24 1.47 -10.22
N ASP A 454 27.25 0.67 -9.15
CA ASP A 454 27.67 -0.75 -9.24
C ASP A 454 26.62 -1.62 -9.97
N ASP A 455 25.34 -1.26 -9.90
CA ASP A 455 24.25 -1.98 -10.56
C ASP A 455 24.28 -1.87 -12.09
N ARG A 456 24.93 -0.86 -12.67
CA ARG A 456 24.97 -0.65 -14.12
C ARG A 456 25.93 -1.60 -14.82
N ALA A 457 27.13 -1.74 -14.28
CA ALA A 457 28.12 -2.70 -14.79
C ALA A 457 27.64 -4.15 -14.61
N LEU A 458 26.93 -4.39 -13.51
CA LEU A 458 26.25 -5.65 -13.26
C LEU A 458 25.12 -5.88 -14.27
N ALA A 459 24.25 -4.89 -14.50
CA ALA A 459 23.15 -4.99 -15.46
C ALA A 459 23.65 -5.21 -16.90
N GLN A 460 24.73 -4.55 -17.30
CA GLN A 460 25.39 -4.80 -18.59
C GLN A 460 25.92 -6.23 -18.70
N ALA A 461 26.53 -6.75 -17.63
CA ALA A 461 27.06 -8.10 -17.62
C ALA A 461 25.95 -9.16 -17.66
N VAL A 462 24.87 -8.96 -16.89
CA VAL A 462 23.68 -9.79 -16.92
C VAL A 462 23.05 -9.74 -18.33
N GLY A 463 22.87 -8.54 -18.90
CA GLY A 463 22.35 -8.36 -20.25
C GLY A 463 23.19 -9.04 -21.33
N ALA A 464 24.52 -8.95 -21.26
CA ALA A 464 25.42 -9.65 -22.17
C ALA A 464 25.32 -11.17 -22.04
N ALA A 465 25.23 -11.70 -20.82
CA ALA A 465 25.09 -13.14 -20.58
C ALA A 465 23.74 -13.69 -21.07
N LEU A 466 22.65 -12.93 -20.87
CA LEU A 466 21.32 -13.24 -21.38
C LEU A 466 21.33 -13.24 -22.92
N GLY A 467 21.84 -12.17 -23.52
CA GLY A 467 21.91 -12.03 -24.96
C GLY A 467 22.76 -13.11 -25.64
N TYR A 468 23.87 -13.51 -25.03
CA TYR A 468 24.64 -14.66 -25.50
C TYR A 468 23.84 -15.96 -25.50
N THR A 469 23.15 -16.23 -24.38
CA THR A 469 22.43 -17.49 -24.17
C THR A 469 21.22 -17.58 -25.09
N PHE A 470 20.48 -16.49 -25.25
CA PHE A 470 19.30 -16.40 -26.12
C PHE A 470 19.63 -15.99 -27.56
N MET A 471 20.91 -16.00 -27.95
CA MET A 471 21.37 -15.82 -29.33
C MET A 471 20.94 -14.48 -29.97
N GLN A 472 20.92 -13.40 -29.20
CA GLN A 472 20.56 -12.06 -29.66
C GLN A 472 21.80 -11.28 -30.07
N GLU A 473 21.70 -10.35 -31.04
CA GLU A 473 22.83 -9.45 -31.37
C GLU A 473 23.01 -8.34 -30.33
N SER A 474 21.95 -7.95 -29.63
CA SER A 474 22.00 -6.96 -28.55
C SER A 474 20.91 -7.22 -27.51
N VAL A 475 21.11 -6.69 -26.30
CA VAL A 475 20.13 -6.67 -25.21
C VAL A 475 20.06 -5.24 -24.70
N LEU A 476 18.84 -4.77 -24.47
CA LEU A 476 18.59 -3.41 -24.01
C LEU A 476 18.70 -3.37 -22.48
N VAL A 477 19.58 -2.51 -21.96
CA VAL A 477 19.69 -2.22 -20.52
C VAL A 477 19.33 -0.76 -20.29
N GLN A 478 18.37 -0.52 -19.40
CA GLN A 478 17.87 0.79 -19.02
C GLN A 478 18.04 1.01 -17.52
N CYS A 479 18.70 2.08 -17.08
CA CYS A 479 18.87 2.35 -15.65
C CYS A 479 18.37 3.75 -15.30
N SER A 480 17.78 3.91 -14.11
CA SER A 480 17.41 5.24 -13.58
C SER A 480 18.65 6.01 -13.07
N GLY A 481 18.65 7.34 -13.26
CA GLY A 481 19.66 8.29 -12.73
C GLY A 481 20.55 9.00 -13.77
N ASP A 482 20.90 10.26 -13.50
CA ASP A 482 21.71 11.14 -14.37
C ASP A 482 23.22 10.86 -14.27
N GLU A 483 23.92 10.72 -15.39
CA GLU A 483 25.40 10.76 -15.41
C GLU A 483 25.96 11.34 -16.73
N ALA A 484 27.12 11.98 -16.64
CA ALA A 484 27.82 12.57 -17.77
C ALA A 484 28.44 11.48 -18.68
N GLY A 485 28.11 11.53 -19.98
CA GLY A 485 28.56 10.54 -20.98
C GLY A 485 27.48 9.58 -21.46
N ALA A 486 26.23 9.76 -21.01
CA ALA A 486 25.08 9.02 -21.50
C ALA A 486 24.75 9.33 -22.97
N THR A 487 24.38 8.31 -23.74
CA THR A 487 23.46 8.52 -24.88
C THR A 487 22.07 8.65 -24.27
N THR A 488 21.61 9.89 -24.09
CA THR A 488 20.26 10.20 -23.67
C THR A 488 19.30 9.82 -24.79
N HIS A 489 18.42 8.85 -24.53
CA HIS A 489 17.31 8.55 -25.42
C HIS A 489 16.01 8.95 -24.73
N PRO A 490 15.10 9.64 -25.43
CA PRO A 490 13.77 9.88 -24.89
C PRO A 490 13.11 8.53 -24.63
N ALA A 491 12.44 8.33 -23.50
CA ALA A 491 11.57 7.17 -23.28
C ALA A 491 10.12 7.57 -23.54
N LEU A 492 9.35 6.65 -24.11
CA LEU A 492 7.90 6.77 -24.18
C LEU A 492 7.30 5.89 -23.09
N ASN A 493 6.64 6.51 -22.13
CA ASN A 493 5.81 5.81 -21.15
C ASN A 493 4.34 6.11 -21.46
N LEU A 494 3.49 5.10 -21.37
CA LEU A 494 2.05 5.22 -21.49
C LEU A 494 1.46 4.69 -20.19
N VAL A 495 0.93 5.61 -19.39
CA VAL A 495 0.30 5.33 -18.09
C VAL A 495 -1.17 5.68 -18.21
N GLU A 496 -2.04 4.78 -17.78
CA GLU A 496 -3.48 5.04 -17.70
C GLU A 496 -3.77 5.93 -16.50
N THR A 497 -4.28 7.14 -16.73
CA THR A 497 -4.56 8.14 -15.66
C THR A 497 -6.07 8.34 -15.44
N GLY A 498 -6.90 7.48 -16.03
CA GLY A 498 -8.37 7.54 -15.99
C GLY A 498 -9.00 6.23 -15.53
N SER A 499 -10.33 6.23 -15.34
CA SER A 499 -11.10 5.11 -14.75
C SER A 499 -11.48 3.98 -15.72
N SER A 500 -10.79 3.89 -16.85
CA SER A 500 -10.92 2.81 -17.85
C SER A 500 -9.76 1.85 -17.67
N ASN A 501 -9.86 0.61 -18.18
CA ASN A 501 -8.77 -0.37 -18.14
C ASN A 501 -8.37 -0.75 -19.58
N ILE A 502 -7.81 0.21 -20.33
CA ILE A 502 -7.28 -0.04 -21.68
C ILE A 502 -6.03 -0.94 -21.64
N LEU A 503 -5.41 -1.06 -20.47
CA LEU A 503 -4.26 -1.91 -20.21
C LEU A 503 -4.64 -3.25 -19.57
N SER A 504 -5.90 -3.68 -19.69
CA SER A 504 -6.30 -5.01 -19.22
C SER A 504 -5.72 -6.16 -20.05
N GLU A 505 -5.65 -7.36 -19.47
CA GLU A 505 -5.16 -8.60 -20.12
C GLU A 505 -5.78 -8.86 -21.51
N THR A 506 -7.03 -8.41 -21.72
CA THR A 506 -7.75 -8.58 -22.99
C THR A 506 -7.41 -7.53 -24.05
N THR A 507 -7.00 -6.33 -23.63
CA THR A 507 -6.80 -5.17 -24.52
C THR A 507 -5.32 -4.86 -24.75
N VAL A 508 -4.46 -5.27 -23.82
CA VAL A 508 -2.99 -5.13 -23.88
C VAL A 508 -2.41 -5.62 -25.21
N ARG A 509 -2.91 -6.73 -25.76
CA ARG A 509 -2.46 -7.28 -27.06
C ARG A 509 -2.81 -6.36 -28.23
N SER A 510 -3.95 -5.68 -28.16
CA SER A 510 -4.40 -4.73 -29.18
C SER A 510 -3.61 -3.43 -29.09
N VAL A 511 -3.40 -2.91 -27.87
CA VAL A 511 -2.54 -1.75 -27.59
C VAL A 511 -1.13 -1.98 -28.09
N PHE A 512 -0.56 -3.14 -27.78
CA PHE A 512 0.74 -3.57 -28.24
C PHE A 512 0.82 -3.67 -29.77
N GLY A 513 -0.17 -4.32 -30.41
CA GLY A 513 -0.24 -4.41 -31.87
C GLY A 513 -0.33 -3.05 -32.58
N MET A 514 -1.02 -2.07 -31.97
CA MET A 514 -1.10 -0.69 -32.46
C MET A 514 0.24 0.04 -32.34
N LEU A 515 0.89 -0.03 -31.17
CA LEU A 515 2.22 0.54 -30.93
C LEU A 515 3.24 0.04 -31.97
N LEU A 516 3.25 -1.27 -32.24
CA LEU A 516 4.09 -1.87 -33.27
C LEU A 516 3.74 -1.43 -34.69
N GLY A 517 2.45 -1.33 -35.02
CA GLY A 517 1.99 -0.88 -36.34
C GLY A 517 2.38 0.56 -36.64
N GLN A 518 2.48 1.43 -35.63
CA GLN A 518 3.02 2.79 -35.78
C GLN A 518 4.54 2.80 -35.93
N ALA A 519 5.22 1.84 -35.31
CA ALA A 519 6.67 1.68 -35.32
C ALA A 519 7.21 0.85 -36.49
N GLU A 520 6.39 0.47 -37.49
CA GLU A 520 6.83 -0.23 -38.72
C GLU A 520 7.76 0.66 -39.59
N GLY A 521 8.99 0.79 -39.09
CA GLY A 521 10.26 1.05 -39.74
C GLY A 521 11.29 0.09 -39.13
N ASN A 522 12.56 0.12 -39.56
CA ASN A 522 13.63 -0.82 -39.15
C ASN A 522 14.07 -0.73 -37.66
N PHE A 523 13.18 -0.33 -36.75
CA PHE A 523 13.53 -0.04 -35.37
C PHE A 523 13.02 -1.17 -34.49
N ASP A 524 13.94 -2.05 -34.11
CA ASP A 524 13.74 -3.19 -33.21
C ASP A 524 13.52 -2.67 -31.76
N LEU A 525 12.49 -1.84 -31.56
CA LEU A 525 12.17 -1.26 -30.26
C LEU A 525 11.48 -2.31 -29.39
N GLY A 526 12.09 -2.58 -28.23
CA GLY A 526 11.43 -3.30 -27.15
C GLY A 526 10.32 -2.43 -26.55
N PHE A 527 9.15 -3.03 -26.36
CA PHE A 527 8.05 -2.45 -25.61
C PHE A 527 7.78 -3.36 -24.42
N THR A 528 7.59 -2.76 -23.25
CA THR A 528 7.38 -3.49 -22.00
C THR A 528 6.05 -3.07 -21.40
N TYR A 529 5.17 -4.03 -21.15
CA TYR A 529 3.98 -3.85 -20.34
C TYR A 529 4.28 -4.23 -18.89
N TYR A 530 3.88 -3.39 -17.95
CA TYR A 530 3.93 -3.67 -16.51
C TYR A 530 2.50 -3.85 -16.04
N PRO A 531 2.01 -5.10 -15.88
CA PRO A 531 0.65 -5.37 -15.42
C PRO A 531 0.36 -4.76 -14.06
N ASP A 532 1.30 -4.86 -13.13
CA ASP A 532 1.14 -4.38 -11.75
C ASP A 532 1.16 -2.85 -11.64
N GLU A 533 1.57 -2.16 -12.71
CA GLU A 533 1.73 -0.70 -12.73
C GLU A 533 0.85 -0.03 -13.80
N ASP A 534 -0.05 -0.79 -14.46
CA ASP A 534 -0.88 -0.36 -15.61
C ASP A 534 -0.11 0.59 -16.55
N ARG A 535 1.07 0.12 -16.99
CA ARG A 535 2.00 0.96 -17.76
C ARG A 535 2.60 0.22 -18.93
N PHE A 536 2.72 0.91 -20.06
CA PHE A 536 3.66 0.57 -21.13
C PHE A 536 4.90 1.47 -21.09
N SER A 537 6.07 0.93 -21.39
CA SER A 537 7.31 1.70 -21.59
C SER A 537 8.08 1.24 -22.81
N THR A 538 8.75 2.16 -23.50
CA THR A 538 9.66 1.89 -24.62
C THR A 538 10.71 2.99 -24.76
N VAL A 539 11.80 2.73 -25.49
CA VAL A 539 12.78 3.75 -25.88
C VAL A 539 12.27 4.46 -27.12
N GLY A 540 12.27 5.79 -27.10
CA GLY A 540 11.81 6.65 -28.18
C GLY A 540 12.64 6.51 -29.45
N LEU A 541 11.94 6.59 -30.59
CA LEU A 541 12.48 6.46 -31.94
C LEU A 541 13.38 7.66 -32.26
N THR A 542 14.69 7.44 -32.34
CA THR A 542 15.66 8.48 -32.68
C THR A 542 15.43 9.02 -34.09
N ASP A 543 14.67 10.12 -34.21
CA ASP A 543 14.79 11.12 -35.29
C ASP A 543 14.01 12.40 -34.92
N GLY A 544 14.52 13.12 -33.92
CA GLY A 544 14.30 14.55 -33.71
C GLY A 544 12.86 15.06 -33.92
N GLY A 545 11.99 14.85 -32.94
CA GLY A 545 10.95 15.80 -32.50
C GLY A 545 9.73 16.06 -33.40
N SER A 546 9.70 15.59 -34.65
CA SER A 546 8.58 15.83 -35.57
C SER A 546 7.85 14.57 -36.01
N PHE A 547 8.57 13.47 -36.25
CA PHE A 547 7.98 12.15 -36.50
C PHE A 547 7.28 11.61 -35.24
N GLU A 548 7.92 11.79 -34.09
CA GLU A 548 7.44 11.33 -32.78
C GLU A 548 6.07 11.94 -32.45
N ARG A 549 5.88 13.26 -32.54
CA ARG A 549 4.58 13.89 -32.22
C ARG A 549 3.43 13.44 -33.13
N GLY A 550 3.69 13.25 -34.42
CA GLY A 550 2.67 12.76 -35.36
C GLY A 550 2.28 11.31 -35.12
N ALA A 551 3.25 10.44 -34.85
CA ALA A 551 3.01 9.05 -34.46
C ALA A 551 2.27 8.97 -33.11
N MET A 552 2.60 9.87 -32.18
CA MET A 552 1.97 9.94 -30.85
C MET A 552 0.51 10.39 -30.90
N THR A 553 0.18 11.42 -31.67
CA THR A 553 -1.22 11.83 -31.87
C THR A 553 -2.02 10.71 -32.52
N LYS A 554 -1.45 10.06 -33.55
CA LYS A 554 -2.10 8.94 -34.23
C LYS A 554 -2.31 7.73 -33.31
N LEU A 555 -1.33 7.40 -32.45
CA LEU A 555 -1.46 6.35 -31.46
C LEU A 555 -2.57 6.65 -30.46
N HIS A 556 -2.65 7.88 -29.95
CA HIS A 556 -3.73 8.32 -29.07
C HIS A 556 -5.10 8.18 -29.75
N ASP A 557 -5.24 8.68 -30.99
CA ASP A 557 -6.49 8.59 -31.76
C ASP A 557 -6.89 7.13 -32.05
N ASP A 558 -5.91 6.27 -32.39
CA ASP A 558 -6.13 4.84 -32.64
C ASP A 558 -6.57 4.13 -31.34
N LEU A 559 -5.98 4.48 -30.19
CA LEU A 559 -6.36 3.94 -28.88
C LEU A 559 -7.79 4.33 -28.49
N GLU A 560 -8.19 5.59 -28.67
CA GLU A 560 -9.57 6.01 -28.45
C GLU A 560 -10.54 5.29 -29.40
N THR A 561 -10.13 5.09 -30.66
CA THR A 561 -10.96 4.41 -31.67
C THR A 561 -11.17 2.93 -31.36
N VAL A 562 -10.12 2.22 -30.95
CA VAL A 562 -10.18 0.77 -30.67
C VAL A 562 -10.82 0.48 -29.31
N SER A 563 -10.55 1.31 -28.30
CA SER A 563 -11.10 1.11 -26.96
C SER A 563 -12.52 1.65 -26.81
N GLY A 564 -12.92 2.64 -27.62
CA GLY A 564 -14.19 3.37 -27.43
C GLY A 564 -14.21 4.23 -26.16
N LEU A 565 -13.05 4.46 -25.55
CA LEU A 565 -12.87 5.16 -24.28
C LEU A 565 -12.05 6.43 -24.52
N SER A 566 -12.38 7.51 -23.80
CA SER A 566 -11.53 8.71 -23.78
C SER A 566 -10.31 8.42 -22.92
N THR A 567 -9.11 8.57 -23.47
CA THR A 567 -7.87 8.18 -22.80
C THR A 567 -7.11 9.41 -22.33
N ALA A 568 -6.59 9.39 -21.11
CA ALA A 568 -5.60 10.35 -20.64
C ALA A 568 -4.26 9.63 -20.59
N LEU A 569 -3.43 9.87 -21.61
CA LEU A 569 -2.09 9.29 -21.74
C LEU A 569 -1.07 10.29 -21.22
N SER A 570 -0.32 9.92 -20.19
CA SER A 570 0.81 10.73 -19.71
C SER A 570 2.10 10.29 -20.38
N LEU A 571 2.81 11.24 -20.99
CA LEU A 571 4.12 11.04 -21.58
C LEU A 571 5.19 11.50 -20.59
N SER A 572 6.01 10.57 -20.13
CA SER A 572 7.21 10.89 -19.35
C SER A 572 8.42 10.85 -20.27
N GLU A 573 8.91 12.03 -20.66
CA GLU A 573 10.17 12.23 -21.40
C GLU A 573 11.37 12.19 -20.45
N GLN A 574 11.45 11.17 -19.59
CA GLN A 574 12.62 10.99 -18.75
C GLN A 574 13.80 10.51 -19.61
N ASP A 575 14.93 11.19 -19.48
CA ASP A 575 16.19 10.69 -20.01
C ASP A 575 16.55 9.42 -19.25
N VAL A 576 16.60 8.30 -19.96
CA VAL A 576 17.06 7.03 -19.42
C VAL A 576 18.43 6.72 -19.99
N TRP A 577 19.31 6.19 -19.15
CA TRP A 577 20.55 5.62 -19.65
C TRP A 577 20.23 4.35 -20.41
N VAL A 578 20.68 4.26 -21.66
CA VAL A 578 20.49 3.09 -22.52
C VAL A 578 21.84 2.49 -22.89
N SER A 579 22.01 1.20 -22.65
CA SER A 579 23.14 0.43 -23.15
C SER A 579 22.70 -0.80 -23.91
N PHE A 580 23.28 -0.96 -25.10
CA PHE A 580 23.25 -2.19 -25.86
C PHE A 580 24.56 -2.91 -25.59
N SER A 581 24.56 -3.86 -24.65
CA SER A 581 25.77 -4.57 -24.26
C SER A 581 26.44 -5.29 -25.44
N GLY A 582 25.63 -5.67 -26.44
CA GLY A 582 26.07 -6.22 -27.72
C GLY A 582 26.65 -7.63 -27.57
N ASN A 583 26.31 -8.48 -28.52
CA ASN A 583 26.76 -9.86 -28.59
C ASN A 583 27.37 -10.09 -29.97
N ASP A 584 28.23 -9.19 -30.46
CA ASP A 584 28.84 -9.37 -31.78
C ASP A 584 29.75 -10.63 -31.79
N TRP A 585 29.14 -11.78 -32.07
CA TRP A 585 29.78 -13.07 -32.34
C TRP A 585 29.90 -13.24 -33.86
N SER A 586 30.60 -12.35 -34.54
CA SER A 586 31.17 -12.74 -35.83
C SER A 586 32.32 -13.69 -35.54
N CYS A 587 32.46 -14.83 -36.20
CA CYS A 587 33.76 -15.51 -36.25
C CYS A 587 34.67 -14.73 -37.22
N ASP A 588 35.98 -14.71 -36.98
CA ASP A 588 36.91 -14.62 -38.10
C ASP A 588 36.81 -15.93 -38.89
N ALA A 589 37.31 -15.99 -40.12
CA ALA A 589 37.11 -17.15 -41.00
C ALA A 589 37.59 -18.49 -40.39
N ASP A 590 38.37 -18.46 -39.30
CA ASP A 590 38.94 -19.60 -38.60
C ASP A 590 38.32 -19.85 -37.20
N GLY A 591 37.30 -19.08 -36.79
CA GLY A 591 36.51 -19.34 -35.58
C GLY A 591 37.24 -19.12 -34.25
N ALA A 592 38.27 -18.25 -34.22
CA ALA A 592 39.24 -18.22 -33.13
C ALA A 592 39.22 -16.98 -32.22
N GLY A 593 38.27 -16.04 -32.31
CA GLY A 593 38.03 -15.18 -31.15
C GLY A 593 37.24 -13.90 -31.34
N TYR A 594 36.14 -13.78 -30.58
CA TYR A 594 35.49 -12.52 -30.21
C TYR A 594 35.00 -12.65 -28.75
N LEU A 595 35.37 -11.69 -27.89
CA LEU A 595 34.83 -11.58 -26.52
C LEU A 595 34.43 -10.11 -26.32
N LYS A 596 33.13 -9.83 -26.15
CA LYS A 596 32.63 -8.45 -25.95
C LYS A 596 32.14 -8.13 -24.53
N SER A 597 32.27 -9.06 -23.59
CA SER A 597 32.16 -8.78 -22.15
C SER A 597 33.10 -9.71 -21.36
N PRO A 598 33.93 -9.20 -20.41
CA PRO A 598 34.79 -10.03 -19.55
C PRO A 598 34.02 -11.10 -18.77
N VAL A 599 32.75 -10.81 -18.41
CA VAL A 599 31.88 -11.74 -17.71
C VAL A 599 31.48 -12.90 -18.60
N VAL A 600 31.10 -12.63 -19.85
CA VAL A 600 30.76 -13.67 -20.83
C VAL A 600 31.96 -14.56 -21.11
N ALA A 601 33.18 -13.99 -21.19
CA ALA A 601 34.40 -14.77 -21.33
C ALA A 601 34.64 -15.73 -20.16
N ALA A 602 34.47 -15.24 -18.94
CA ALA A 602 34.70 -16.01 -17.71
C ALA A 602 33.65 -17.12 -17.51
N LEU A 603 32.39 -16.83 -17.85
CA LEU A 603 31.27 -17.75 -17.68
C LEU A 603 31.00 -18.64 -18.89
N LYS A 604 31.76 -18.48 -19.98
CA LYS A 604 31.52 -19.15 -21.26
C LYS A 604 31.24 -20.66 -21.14
N PRO A 605 31.98 -21.46 -20.37
CA PRO A 605 31.73 -22.90 -20.28
C PRO A 605 30.36 -23.26 -19.68
N GLU A 606 29.85 -22.45 -18.73
CA GLU A 606 28.53 -22.64 -18.14
C GLU A 606 27.44 -22.11 -19.06
N LEU A 607 27.66 -20.94 -19.68
CA LEU A 607 26.70 -20.37 -20.63
C LEU A 607 26.57 -21.23 -21.89
N ASP A 608 27.64 -21.89 -22.37
CA ASP A 608 27.59 -22.82 -23.50
C ASP A 608 26.64 -23.99 -23.24
N LYS A 609 26.63 -24.52 -22.01
CA LYS A 609 25.71 -25.61 -21.62
C LYS A 609 24.27 -25.14 -21.60
N ILE A 610 24.01 -23.96 -21.02
CA ILE A 610 22.67 -23.38 -20.95
C ILE A 610 22.16 -23.07 -22.36
N ARG A 611 23.00 -22.46 -23.19
CA ARG A 611 22.70 -22.12 -24.58
C ARG A 611 22.39 -23.35 -25.42
N ALA A 612 23.17 -24.43 -25.28
CA ALA A 612 22.90 -25.68 -25.99
C ALA A 612 21.56 -26.31 -25.58
N SER A 613 21.23 -26.29 -24.28
CA SER A 613 19.92 -26.74 -23.77
C SER A 613 18.78 -25.90 -24.36
N PHE A 614 18.93 -24.57 -24.31
CA PHE A 614 17.95 -23.65 -24.88
C PHE A 614 17.76 -23.87 -26.39
N ALA A 615 18.84 -24.02 -27.16
CA ALA A 615 18.75 -24.26 -28.60
C ALA A 615 17.97 -25.54 -28.93
N GLY A 616 18.21 -26.63 -28.20
CA GLY A 616 17.47 -27.88 -28.39
C GLY A 616 15.99 -27.78 -28.00
N GLU A 617 15.67 -27.03 -26.93
CA GLU A 617 14.28 -26.75 -26.54
C GLU A 617 13.56 -25.87 -27.57
N LEU A 618 14.23 -24.83 -28.09
CA LEU A 618 13.70 -23.97 -29.14
C LEU A 618 13.43 -24.76 -30.43
N GLU A 619 14.37 -25.62 -30.84
CA GLU A 619 14.19 -26.48 -32.02
C GLU A 619 13.01 -27.44 -31.83
N SER A 620 12.93 -28.11 -30.67
CA SER A 620 11.82 -29.01 -30.35
C SER A 620 10.48 -28.29 -30.33
N PHE A 621 10.44 -27.07 -29.79
CA PHE A 621 9.24 -26.22 -29.79
C PHE A 621 8.83 -25.86 -31.22
N VAL A 622 9.77 -25.39 -32.03
CA VAL A 622 9.52 -25.01 -33.44
C VAL A 622 9.03 -26.20 -34.25
N GLU A 623 9.58 -27.39 -34.05
CA GLU A 623 9.08 -28.62 -34.69
C GLU A 623 7.66 -28.95 -34.25
N ALA A 624 7.38 -28.94 -32.94
CA ALA A 624 6.06 -29.27 -32.41
C ALA A 624 4.94 -28.30 -32.82
N GLN A 625 5.26 -27.05 -33.16
CA GLN A 625 4.27 -26.06 -33.61
C GLN A 625 4.05 -26.06 -35.13
N LEU A 626 4.99 -26.61 -35.90
CA LEU A 626 4.94 -26.61 -37.38
C LEU A 626 4.52 -27.95 -37.98
N ASP A 627 4.60 -29.03 -37.20
CA ASP A 627 4.00 -30.36 -37.49
C ASP A 627 2.50 -30.40 -37.14
#